data_AF-A0A7R9FS16-F1
#
_entry.id   AF-A0A7R9FS16-F1
#
_cell.length_a   1.000
_cell.length_b   1.000
_cell.length_c   1.000
_cell.angle_alpha   90.00
_cell.angle_beta   90.00
_cell.angle_gamma   90.00
#
_symmetry.space_group_name_H-M   'P 1'
#
loop_
_entity.id
_entity.type
_entity.pdbx_description
1 polymer ?
#
loop_
_entity_poly.entity_id
_entity_poly.type
_entity_poly.pdbx_seq_one_letter_code
_entity_poly.pdbx_strand_id
1 'polypeptide(L)'
;MVEVGEIFTAAGSAFQKLGELAMQLHTSADGPNPGGFKVGFIYQSYTSTMGHLLKRQCKFVVMQRIQRAQRIALLYSRIWNEAAVRKMVQRWNTRRWRNRFMLGAGLVAKFTWNEERIPLSFMERHVDDVDSIHELIEETLVCVHCHNRKAFDGKREGVSYCTCRQTAVKWQDHSWQPFLERAHVTVWRKPYRGNIYEYKVHGGYADVSAKSFSVAMLDMDFRSQWDVSAIDLTTVDEDPDSNAIILYSVMKYPFPLTHRDYVFKRSHWFFPEKKTLVLVNQSTTHPKCPLNNSYMRIAAYQSVMTIRACGPSFEQPTMEFTLHYYDDPGVQLPTAFVSYVSMFGFQSYLSAMYEAALKVERGQHISKINDLLYKDKSLATRLENLTPKKKAVAHLRIPRPSDESVRSILGPAWDEDEAENVMDVIGHRGACLDAPENSLSAFRKCKEQGVKGVELDVSLSKDGVAFVFHDDTFDRITEATGPVSSLTWKQVQELNIKPPPGHESGWNWLRDLWTNDLGLKVIIDVKDPTLQAADVVLEMFKTIPNLHHHAMVSSFFPNIIYRVCNG
;
A
#
# COMPACT_ATOMS: atom_id res chain seq x y z
N MET A 1 -20.19 -15.43 -18.11
CA MET A 1 -20.40 -16.44 -19.18
C MET A 1 -20.71 -17.84 -18.63
N VAL A 2 -20.48 -18.12 -17.35
CA VAL A 2 -20.73 -19.44 -16.73
C VAL A 2 -22.23 -19.74 -16.54
N GLU A 3 -23.06 -18.75 -16.19
CA GLU A 3 -24.51 -18.96 -15.96
C GLU A 3 -25.37 -19.25 -17.21
N VAL A 4 -24.88 -18.96 -18.42
CA VAL A 4 -25.63 -19.26 -19.66
C VAL A 4 -25.49 -20.74 -20.03
N GLY A 5 -24.35 -21.35 -19.73
CA GLY A 5 -24.11 -22.78 -19.96
C GLY A 5 -25.06 -23.65 -19.13
N GLU A 6 -25.21 -23.34 -17.84
CA GLU A 6 -26.06 -24.11 -16.92
C GLU A 6 -27.54 -24.10 -17.31
N ILE A 7 -28.04 -22.99 -17.85
CA ILE A 7 -29.43 -22.88 -18.32
C ILE A 7 -29.66 -23.73 -19.58
N PHE A 8 -28.69 -23.79 -20.50
CA PHE A 8 -28.79 -24.64 -21.69
C PHE A 8 -28.64 -26.13 -21.35
N THR A 9 -27.81 -26.48 -20.36
CA THR A 9 -27.66 -27.87 -19.89
C THR A 9 -28.91 -28.34 -19.14
N ALA A 10 -29.55 -27.47 -18.34
CA ALA A 10 -30.81 -27.78 -17.66
C ALA A 10 -31.98 -27.91 -18.64
N ALA A 11 -32.04 -27.06 -19.68
CA ALA A 11 -33.03 -27.18 -20.74
C ALA A 11 -32.82 -28.46 -21.58
N GLY A 12 -31.58 -28.81 -21.88
CA GLY A 12 -31.23 -30.04 -22.60
C GLY A 12 -31.68 -31.31 -21.86
N SER A 13 -31.44 -31.40 -20.55
CA SER A 13 -31.82 -32.58 -19.75
C SER A 13 -33.35 -32.70 -19.56
N ALA A 14 -34.07 -31.58 -19.52
CA ALA A 14 -35.53 -31.55 -19.51
C ALA A 14 -36.14 -32.03 -20.84
N PHE A 15 -35.55 -31.66 -21.98
CA PHE A 15 -35.99 -32.13 -23.30
C PHE A 15 -35.72 -33.63 -23.49
N GLN A 16 -34.60 -34.14 -22.97
CA GLN A 16 -34.26 -35.56 -23.05
C GLN A 16 -35.23 -36.43 -22.21
N LYS A 17 -35.55 -36.01 -20.98
CA LYS A 17 -36.56 -36.68 -20.14
C LYS A 17 -37.97 -36.65 -20.73
N LEU A 18 -38.35 -35.57 -21.42
CA LEU A 18 -39.64 -35.49 -22.12
C LEU A 18 -39.68 -36.39 -23.36
N GLY A 19 -38.57 -36.56 -24.06
CA GLY A 19 -38.43 -37.51 -25.17
C GLY A 19 -38.54 -38.98 -24.72
N GLU A 20 -37.92 -39.32 -23.59
CA GLU A 20 -38.02 -40.66 -22.99
C GLU A 20 -39.44 -40.97 -22.49
N LEU A 21 -40.12 -40.00 -21.87
CA LEU A 21 -41.51 -40.14 -21.42
C LEU A 21 -42.48 -40.30 -22.61
N ALA A 22 -42.24 -39.59 -23.71
CA ALA A 22 -43.03 -39.69 -24.93
C ALA A 22 -42.84 -41.04 -25.66
N MET A 23 -41.63 -41.62 -25.62
CA MET A 23 -41.41 -42.99 -26.13
C MET A 23 -42.05 -44.07 -25.26
N GLN A 24 -41.99 -43.94 -23.93
CA GLN A 24 -42.64 -44.89 -23.01
C GLN A 24 -44.18 -44.91 -23.15
N LEU A 25 -44.78 -43.77 -23.52
CA LEU A 25 -46.21 -43.68 -23.82
C LEU A 25 -46.59 -44.26 -25.20
N HIS A 26 -45.62 -44.51 -26.08
CA HIS A 26 -45.86 -45.05 -27.42
C HIS A 26 -45.72 -46.58 -27.50
N THR A 27 -44.93 -47.20 -26.61
CA THR A 27 -44.73 -48.66 -26.57
C THR A 27 -45.77 -49.44 -25.75
N SER A 28 -46.71 -48.77 -25.07
CA SER A 28 -47.73 -49.44 -24.24
C SER A 28 -49.15 -49.47 -24.85
N ALA A 29 -49.31 -49.26 -26.15
CA ALA A 29 -50.63 -49.11 -26.78
C ALA A 29 -50.80 -50.00 -28.03
N ASP A 30 -50.83 -51.32 -27.84
CA ASP A 30 -51.51 -52.23 -28.78
C ASP A 30 -53.01 -52.30 -28.39
N GLY A 31 -53.85 -51.53 -29.09
CA GLY A 31 -55.31 -51.62 -28.94
C GLY A 31 -56.06 -50.39 -29.47
N PRO A 32 -57.17 -50.56 -30.22
CA PRO A 32 -57.72 -49.52 -31.07
C PRO A 32 -58.69 -48.61 -30.29
N ASN A 33 -58.43 -47.30 -30.24
CA ASN A 33 -59.49 -46.29 -30.05
C ASN A 33 -59.02 -44.86 -30.40
N PRO A 34 -59.95 -43.92 -30.64
CA PRO A 34 -59.79 -42.81 -31.56
C PRO A 34 -59.25 -41.57 -30.83
N GLY A 35 -58.01 -41.16 -31.11
CA GLY A 35 -57.38 -40.07 -30.35
C GLY A 35 -56.25 -39.31 -31.05
N GLY A 36 -56.05 -39.50 -32.36
CA GLY A 36 -54.92 -38.92 -33.10
C GLY A 36 -54.93 -37.39 -33.29
N PHE A 37 -55.91 -36.66 -32.74
CA PHE A 37 -56.14 -35.24 -33.02
C PHE A 37 -55.80 -34.25 -31.89
N LYS A 38 -55.15 -34.67 -30.79
CA LYS A 38 -54.88 -33.75 -29.66
C LYS A 38 -53.41 -33.58 -29.21
N VAL A 39 -52.45 -34.32 -29.74
CA VAL A 39 -51.04 -34.15 -29.32
C VAL A 39 -50.29 -33.09 -30.14
N GLY A 40 -50.54 -32.99 -31.45
CA GLY A 40 -49.92 -31.97 -32.31
C GLY A 40 -50.36 -30.53 -32.00
N PHE A 41 -51.62 -30.32 -31.62
CA PHE A 41 -52.16 -28.99 -31.30
C PHE A 41 -51.65 -28.41 -29.97
N ILE A 42 -51.37 -29.27 -28.98
CA ILE A 42 -50.83 -28.83 -27.69
C ILE A 42 -49.35 -28.43 -27.85
N TYR A 43 -48.57 -29.15 -28.66
CA TYR A 43 -47.16 -28.84 -28.92
C TYR A 43 -46.99 -27.55 -29.76
N GLN A 44 -47.88 -27.31 -30.73
CA GLN A 44 -47.86 -26.11 -31.58
C GLN A 44 -48.34 -24.85 -30.82
N SER A 45 -49.27 -25.00 -29.88
CA SER A 45 -49.75 -23.91 -29.00
C SER A 45 -48.72 -23.51 -27.93
N TYR A 46 -48.02 -24.48 -27.33
CA TYR A 46 -46.97 -24.20 -26.32
C TYR A 46 -45.72 -23.56 -26.94
N THR A 47 -45.26 -24.03 -28.10
CA THR A 47 -44.10 -23.46 -28.80
C THR A 47 -44.38 -22.05 -29.33
N SER A 48 -45.59 -21.80 -29.82
CA SER A 48 -46.07 -20.47 -30.20
C SER A 48 -46.12 -19.51 -29.00
N THR A 49 -46.71 -19.94 -27.88
CA THR A 49 -46.86 -19.09 -26.68
C THR A 49 -45.52 -18.82 -26.01
N MET A 50 -44.64 -19.82 -25.91
CA MET A 50 -43.27 -19.68 -25.40
C MET A 50 -42.42 -18.79 -26.34
N GLY A 51 -42.56 -18.95 -27.66
CA GLY A 51 -41.95 -18.08 -28.65
C GLY A 51 -42.43 -16.63 -28.56
N HIS A 52 -43.72 -16.40 -28.30
CA HIS A 52 -44.29 -15.08 -28.06
C HIS A 52 -43.82 -14.46 -26.73
N LEU A 53 -43.70 -15.26 -25.66
CA LEU A 53 -43.15 -14.84 -24.36
C LEU A 53 -41.66 -14.51 -24.46
N LEU A 54 -40.85 -15.35 -25.12
CA LEU A 54 -39.45 -15.09 -25.41
C LEU A 54 -39.26 -13.87 -26.31
N LYS A 55 -40.11 -13.67 -27.33
CA LYS A 55 -40.08 -12.47 -28.18
C LYS A 55 -40.49 -11.22 -27.41
N ARG A 56 -41.39 -11.33 -26.42
CA ARG A 56 -41.77 -10.24 -25.49
C ARG A 56 -40.67 -9.94 -24.48
N GLN A 57 -40.03 -10.96 -23.88
CA GLN A 57 -38.90 -10.78 -22.97
C GLN A 57 -37.66 -10.26 -23.70
N CYS A 58 -37.34 -10.77 -24.89
CA CYS A 58 -36.29 -10.22 -25.74
C CYS A 58 -36.61 -8.79 -26.16
N LYS A 59 -37.86 -8.48 -26.58
CA LYS A 59 -38.26 -7.08 -26.81
C LYS A 59 -38.15 -6.25 -25.54
N PHE A 60 -38.49 -6.75 -24.37
CA PHE A 60 -38.42 -6.00 -23.10
C PHE A 60 -36.96 -5.74 -22.69
N VAL A 61 -36.09 -6.74 -22.74
CA VAL A 61 -34.66 -6.61 -22.44
C VAL A 61 -33.95 -5.75 -23.49
N VAL A 62 -34.28 -5.91 -24.78
CA VAL A 62 -33.76 -5.05 -25.86
C VAL A 62 -34.30 -3.63 -25.71
N MET A 63 -35.57 -3.43 -25.38
CA MET A 63 -36.14 -2.10 -25.16
C MET A 63 -35.57 -1.45 -23.90
N GLN A 64 -35.31 -2.21 -22.83
CA GLN A 64 -34.59 -1.76 -21.63
C GLN A 64 -33.13 -1.40 -21.96
N ARG A 65 -32.46 -2.16 -22.83
CA ARG A 65 -31.12 -1.85 -23.32
C ARG A 65 -31.11 -0.62 -24.23
N ILE A 66 -32.12 -0.44 -25.08
CA ILE A 66 -32.31 0.75 -25.92
C ILE A 66 -32.63 1.96 -25.05
N GLN A 67 -33.49 1.83 -24.04
CA GLN A 67 -33.79 2.90 -23.09
C GLN A 67 -32.58 3.23 -22.22
N ARG A 68 -31.79 2.25 -21.79
CA ARG A 68 -30.49 2.49 -21.14
C ARG A 68 -29.52 3.18 -22.09
N ALA A 69 -29.42 2.73 -23.35
CA ALA A 69 -28.57 3.35 -24.36
C ALA A 69 -29.01 4.78 -24.70
N GLN A 70 -30.31 5.06 -24.76
CA GLN A 70 -30.88 6.40 -24.95
C GLN A 70 -30.66 7.29 -23.72
N ARG A 71 -30.84 6.77 -22.50
CA ARG A 71 -30.53 7.51 -21.26
C ARG A 71 -29.03 7.78 -21.14
N ILE A 72 -28.19 6.82 -21.51
CA ILE A 72 -26.74 6.96 -21.60
C ILE A 72 -26.38 7.98 -22.69
N ALA A 73 -26.98 7.92 -23.88
CA ALA A 73 -26.75 8.88 -24.97
C ALA A 73 -27.23 10.30 -24.60
N LEU A 74 -28.36 10.43 -23.89
CA LEU A 74 -28.86 11.70 -23.35
C LEU A 74 -27.93 12.22 -22.25
N LEU A 75 -27.44 11.34 -21.37
CA LEU A 75 -26.41 11.66 -20.39
C LEU A 75 -25.13 12.15 -21.08
N TYR A 76 -24.66 11.48 -22.13
CA TYR A 76 -23.51 11.92 -22.93
C TYR A 76 -23.76 13.24 -23.67
N SER A 77 -24.97 13.48 -24.19
CA SER A 77 -25.32 14.75 -24.84
C SER A 77 -25.39 15.92 -23.87
N ARG A 78 -25.70 15.67 -22.60
CA ARG A 78 -25.66 16.66 -21.51
C ARG A 78 -24.25 16.84 -20.94
N ILE A 79 -23.45 15.77 -20.91
CA ILE A 79 -22.07 15.77 -20.41
C ILE A 79 -21.10 16.39 -21.43
N TRP A 80 -21.28 16.12 -22.72
CA TRP A 80 -20.42 16.60 -23.81
C TRP A 80 -21.25 17.46 -24.76
N ASN A 81 -20.93 18.74 -24.82
CA ASN A 81 -21.54 19.72 -25.73
C ASN A 81 -21.64 19.14 -27.16
N GLU A 82 -22.74 19.42 -27.90
CA GLU A 82 -23.08 18.73 -29.18
C GLU A 82 -21.92 18.61 -30.18
N ALA A 83 -21.01 19.59 -30.20
CA ALA A 83 -19.82 19.60 -31.06
C ALA A 83 -18.83 18.45 -30.77
N ALA A 84 -18.68 18.01 -29.53
CA ALA A 84 -17.79 16.92 -29.13
C ALA A 84 -18.35 15.54 -29.53
N VAL A 85 -19.68 15.36 -29.43
CA VAL A 85 -20.37 14.15 -29.87
C VAL A 85 -20.28 14.01 -31.39
N ARG A 86 -20.46 15.10 -32.16
CA ARG A 86 -20.26 15.09 -33.63
C ARG A 86 -18.82 14.72 -34.02
N LYS A 87 -17.81 15.24 -33.33
CA LYS A 87 -16.40 14.86 -33.56
C LYS A 87 -16.11 13.39 -33.24
N MET A 88 -16.73 12.85 -32.19
CA MET A 88 -16.59 11.43 -31.83
C MET A 88 -17.23 10.50 -32.88
N VAL A 89 -18.43 10.84 -33.36
CA VAL A 89 -19.13 10.10 -34.43
C VAL A 89 -18.36 10.19 -35.76
N GLN A 90 -17.82 11.35 -36.10
CA GLN A 90 -16.94 11.51 -37.27
C GLN A 90 -15.68 10.65 -37.16
N ARG A 91 -15.04 10.57 -35.98
CA ARG A 91 -13.90 9.67 -35.73
C ARG A 91 -14.27 8.19 -35.84
N TRP A 92 -15.49 7.83 -35.45
CA TRP A 92 -15.97 6.44 -35.56
C TRP A 92 -16.22 6.03 -37.02
N ASN A 93 -16.71 6.94 -37.86
CA ASN A 93 -16.85 6.70 -39.30
C ASN A 93 -15.49 6.65 -40.03
N THR A 94 -14.47 7.39 -39.59
CA THR A 94 -13.11 7.28 -40.16
C THR A 94 -12.38 6.00 -39.77
N ARG A 95 -12.85 5.25 -38.76
CA ARG A 95 -12.27 3.95 -38.37
C ARG A 95 -12.50 2.84 -39.41
N ARG A 96 -13.44 3.04 -40.35
CA ARG A 96 -13.72 2.09 -41.44
C ARG A 96 -12.94 2.39 -42.72
N TRP A 97 -12.15 3.47 -42.75
CA TRP A 97 -11.42 3.93 -43.94
C TRP A 97 -10.00 4.40 -43.58
N ARG A 98 -9.15 3.50 -43.06
CA ARG A 98 -7.71 3.79 -42.95
C ARG A 98 -6.81 2.56 -42.91
N ASN A 99 -7.00 1.65 -43.86
CA ASN A 99 -5.89 0.84 -44.39
C ASN A 99 -5.30 1.58 -45.59
N ARG A 100 -4.50 2.61 -45.33
CA ARG A 100 -3.60 3.21 -46.34
C ARG A 100 -2.64 4.19 -45.67
N PHE A 101 -1.36 3.83 -45.73
CA PHE A 101 -0.16 4.67 -45.63
C PHE A 101 -0.10 5.69 -44.49
N MET A 102 0.71 5.38 -43.48
CA MET A 102 1.47 6.38 -42.74
C MET A 102 2.94 5.99 -42.79
N LEU A 103 3.56 6.22 -43.96
CA LEU A 103 4.95 6.61 -44.01
C LEU A 103 5.03 8.03 -43.43
N GLY A 104 5.27 8.09 -42.13
CA GLY A 104 5.59 9.31 -41.40
C GLY A 104 6.86 9.06 -40.62
N ALA A 105 8.00 9.05 -41.32
CA ALA A 105 9.32 9.14 -40.73
C ALA A 105 9.45 10.52 -40.05
N GLY A 106 8.87 10.66 -38.87
CA GLY A 106 9.21 11.74 -37.95
C GLY A 106 10.47 11.31 -37.21
N LEU A 107 11.53 12.10 -37.28
CA LEU A 107 12.73 11.90 -36.48
C LEU A 107 12.33 11.53 -35.05
N VAL A 108 12.58 10.29 -34.64
CA VAL A 108 12.56 9.94 -33.23
C VAL A 108 13.71 10.76 -32.64
N ALA A 109 13.36 11.83 -31.93
CA ALA A 109 14.34 12.59 -31.15
C ALA A 109 15.17 11.56 -30.36
N LYS A 110 16.49 11.57 -30.60
CA LYS A 110 17.38 10.60 -29.98
C LYS A 110 17.40 10.94 -28.49
N PHE A 111 16.67 10.16 -27.69
CA PHE A 111 16.64 10.34 -26.24
C PHE A 111 18.07 10.27 -25.69
N THR A 112 18.48 11.30 -24.96
CA THR A 112 19.76 11.32 -24.26
C THR A 112 19.60 11.90 -22.86
N TRP A 113 20.21 11.26 -21.86
CA TRP A 113 20.13 11.70 -20.47
C TRP A 113 20.70 13.12 -20.26
N ASN A 114 21.70 13.52 -21.04
CA ASN A 114 22.28 14.86 -20.94
C ASN A 114 21.27 15.98 -21.19
N GLU A 115 20.32 15.78 -22.12
CA GLU A 115 19.28 16.77 -22.43
C GLU A 115 18.05 16.60 -21.52
N GLU A 116 17.80 15.38 -21.05
CA GLU A 116 16.60 15.05 -20.29
C GLU A 116 16.74 15.26 -18.79
N ARG A 117 17.96 15.33 -18.22
CA ARG A 117 18.19 15.57 -16.79
C ARG A 117 17.48 16.84 -16.31
N ILE A 118 16.81 16.72 -15.16
CA ILE A 118 16.22 17.86 -14.47
C ILE A 118 17.35 18.59 -13.73
N PRO A 119 17.61 19.87 -14.01
CA PRO A 119 18.71 20.60 -13.38
C PRO A 119 18.52 20.72 -11.86
N LEU A 120 19.60 20.64 -11.08
CA LEU A 120 19.55 20.86 -9.63
C LEU A 120 19.00 22.26 -9.29
N SER A 121 19.38 23.28 -10.06
CA SER A 121 18.86 24.64 -9.93
C SER A 121 17.34 24.75 -10.12
N PHE A 122 16.73 23.81 -10.86
CA PHE A 122 15.28 23.72 -10.93
C PHE A 122 14.72 23.30 -9.58
N MET A 123 15.27 22.24 -8.96
CA MET A 123 14.83 21.70 -7.68
C MET A 123 15.09 22.64 -6.50
N GLU A 124 16.22 23.37 -6.52
CA GLU A 124 16.57 24.37 -5.51
C GLU A 124 15.49 25.45 -5.33
N ARG A 125 14.85 25.87 -6.43
CA ARG A 125 13.77 26.88 -6.40
C ARG A 125 12.52 26.41 -5.65
N HIS A 126 12.39 25.12 -5.41
CA HIS A 126 11.22 24.51 -4.78
C HIS A 126 11.45 24.11 -3.32
N VAL A 127 12.69 24.18 -2.81
CA VAL A 127 13.02 23.74 -1.44
C VAL A 127 12.18 24.46 -0.38
N ASP A 128 11.84 25.72 -0.63
CA ASP A 128 11.06 26.58 0.27
C ASP A 128 9.56 26.63 -0.10
N ASP A 129 9.06 25.69 -0.91
CA ASP A 129 7.63 25.64 -1.31
C ASP A 129 6.68 25.43 -0.11
N VAL A 130 7.13 24.74 0.96
CA VAL A 130 6.34 24.61 2.20
C VAL A 130 6.18 25.97 2.89
N ASP A 131 7.20 26.84 2.88
CA ASP A 131 7.05 28.18 3.45
C ASP A 131 6.08 29.01 2.63
N SER A 132 6.19 28.91 1.30
CA SER A 132 5.26 29.57 0.36
C SER A 132 3.81 29.08 0.52
N ILE A 133 3.58 27.85 0.96
CA ILE A 133 2.21 27.34 1.19
C ILE A 133 1.65 27.80 2.53
N HIS A 134 2.49 28.02 3.55
CA HIS A 134 2.07 28.63 4.81
C HIS A 134 1.59 30.07 4.58
N GLU A 135 2.31 30.85 3.76
CA GLU A 135 1.84 32.17 3.31
C GLU A 135 0.48 32.10 2.61
N LEU A 136 0.31 31.13 1.71
CA LEU A 136 -0.97 30.91 1.02
C LEU A 136 -2.09 30.53 1.99
N ILE A 137 -1.81 29.76 3.04
CA ILE A 137 -2.77 29.43 4.10
C ILE A 137 -3.21 30.70 4.84
N GLU A 138 -2.26 31.56 5.23
CA GLU A 138 -2.55 32.83 5.89
C GLU A 138 -3.42 33.74 5.01
N GLU A 139 -3.05 33.91 3.75
CA GLU A 139 -3.80 34.73 2.79
C GLU A 139 -5.22 34.21 2.55
N THR A 140 -5.33 32.89 2.34
CA THR A 140 -6.57 32.31 1.82
C THR A 140 -7.52 31.83 2.91
N LEU A 141 -6.98 31.24 3.98
CA LEU A 141 -7.73 30.50 5.00
C LEU A 141 -7.74 31.19 6.36
N VAL A 142 -6.93 32.22 6.62
CA VAL A 142 -6.94 32.93 7.90
C VAL A 142 -7.73 34.23 7.79
N CYS A 143 -8.54 34.52 8.81
CA CYS A 143 -9.28 35.78 8.88
C CYS A 143 -8.37 36.92 9.36
N VAL A 144 -8.30 38.00 8.58
CA VAL A 144 -7.50 39.20 8.92
C VAL A 144 -7.99 39.92 10.18
N HIS A 145 -9.21 39.64 10.65
CA HIS A 145 -9.79 40.34 11.82
C HIS A 145 -9.68 39.54 13.12
N CYS A 146 -9.95 38.24 13.08
CA CYS A 146 -9.97 37.40 14.28
C CYS A 146 -8.90 36.30 14.29
N HIS A 147 -8.10 36.20 13.24
CA HIS A 147 -7.05 35.19 13.05
C HIS A 147 -7.51 33.73 13.13
N ASN A 148 -8.83 33.49 13.19
CA ASN A 148 -9.40 32.15 13.09
C ASN A 148 -9.51 31.71 11.63
N ARG A 149 -9.53 30.38 11.42
CA ARG A 149 -9.64 29.78 10.10
C ARG A 149 -11.01 30.06 9.47
N LYS A 150 -11.05 30.37 8.18
CA LYS A 150 -12.27 30.50 7.37
C LYS A 150 -12.74 29.10 6.95
N ALA A 151 -14.03 28.82 7.09
CA ALA A 151 -14.62 27.59 6.56
C ALA A 151 -14.94 27.79 5.06
N PHE A 152 -14.51 26.85 4.21
CA PHE A 152 -14.83 26.87 2.77
C PHE A 152 -15.29 25.52 2.22
N ASP A 153 -14.89 24.40 2.84
CA ASP A 153 -15.29 23.03 2.48
C ASP A 153 -15.64 22.21 3.75
N GLY A 154 -16.66 22.69 4.48
CA GLY A 154 -17.08 22.11 5.77
C GLY A 154 -16.25 22.59 6.97
N LYS A 155 -16.46 21.95 8.13
CA LYS A 155 -15.71 22.19 9.37
C LYS A 155 -14.98 20.93 9.82
N ARG A 156 -13.74 21.10 10.30
CA ARG A 156 -12.90 20.08 10.91
C ARG A 156 -13.10 20.07 12.41
N GLU A 157 -13.03 18.89 12.99
CA GLU A 157 -13.05 18.72 14.43
C GLU A 157 -11.79 19.32 15.06
N GLY A 158 -11.93 19.98 16.21
CA GLY A 158 -10.81 20.63 16.91
C GLY A 158 -10.31 21.96 16.32
N VAL A 159 -10.93 22.48 15.24
CA VAL A 159 -10.52 23.76 14.62
C VAL A 159 -11.48 24.89 14.98
N SER A 160 -10.93 26.02 15.45
CA SER A 160 -11.69 27.24 15.69
C SER A 160 -11.93 28.01 14.39
N TYR A 161 -13.20 28.20 14.05
CA TYR A 161 -13.62 28.86 12.81
C TYR A 161 -14.04 30.32 13.03
N CYS A 162 -13.72 31.17 12.05
CA CYS A 162 -14.11 32.57 12.01
C CYS A 162 -15.64 32.75 11.93
N THR A 163 -16.17 33.70 12.68
CA THR A 163 -17.60 34.10 12.71
C THR A 163 -17.83 35.55 12.24
N CYS A 164 -16.80 36.23 11.73
CA CYS A 164 -16.89 37.62 11.28
C CYS A 164 -17.87 37.76 10.09
N ARG A 165 -18.61 38.87 10.01
CA ARG A 165 -19.67 39.12 8.99
C ARG A 165 -19.19 39.28 7.54
N GLN A 166 -17.88 39.31 7.28
CA GLN A 166 -17.29 39.45 5.94
C GLN A 166 -16.59 38.15 5.52
N THR A 167 -17.37 37.15 5.09
CA THR A 167 -16.83 35.80 4.80
C THR A 167 -16.72 35.45 3.32
N ALA A 168 -17.28 36.24 2.41
CA ALA A 168 -17.09 36.02 0.98
C ALA A 168 -15.84 36.75 0.49
N VAL A 169 -14.68 36.09 0.55
CA VAL A 169 -13.50 36.60 -0.15
C VAL A 169 -13.77 36.49 -1.64
N LYS A 170 -13.86 37.64 -2.33
CA LYS A 170 -13.88 37.67 -3.80
C LYS A 170 -12.46 37.44 -4.29
N TRP A 171 -12.18 36.22 -4.70
CA TRP A 171 -10.90 35.86 -5.33
C TRP A 171 -10.82 36.46 -6.73
N GLN A 172 -9.62 36.87 -7.13
CA GLN A 172 -9.39 37.30 -8.51
C GLN A 172 -9.43 36.08 -9.44
N ASP A 173 -9.82 36.28 -10.70
CA ASP A 173 -9.99 35.20 -11.69
C ASP A 173 -8.68 34.43 -12.02
N HIS A 174 -7.54 34.89 -11.52
CA HIS A 174 -6.20 34.31 -11.75
C HIS A 174 -5.44 33.97 -10.46
N SER A 175 -6.05 34.06 -9.28
CA SER A 175 -5.39 33.74 -8.01
C SER A 175 -5.57 32.26 -7.61
N TRP A 176 -4.72 31.79 -6.70
CA TRP A 176 -4.94 30.51 -6.02
C TRP A 176 -6.22 30.59 -5.18
N GLN A 177 -7.06 29.56 -5.28
CA GLN A 177 -8.33 29.49 -4.57
C GLN A 177 -8.43 28.16 -3.82
N PRO A 178 -8.84 28.17 -2.54
CA PRO A 178 -9.14 26.94 -1.81
C PRO A 178 -10.17 26.11 -2.59
N PHE A 179 -9.90 24.82 -2.75
CA PHE A 179 -10.69 23.91 -3.56
C PHE A 179 -11.28 22.75 -2.76
N LEU A 180 -10.43 22.10 -1.95
CA LEU A 180 -10.82 20.91 -1.20
C LEU A 180 -10.07 20.86 0.13
N GLU A 181 -10.73 20.41 1.19
CA GLU A 181 -10.06 20.10 2.47
C GLU A 181 -10.51 18.73 3.00
N ARG A 182 -9.55 17.85 3.34
CA ARG A 182 -9.81 16.51 3.90
C ARG A 182 -8.82 16.23 5.02
N ALA A 183 -9.24 15.57 6.11
CA ALA A 183 -8.40 15.09 7.21
C ALA A 183 -7.09 15.87 7.46
N HIS A 184 -6.00 15.54 6.76
CA HIS A 184 -4.65 16.13 6.90
C HIS A 184 -4.16 16.90 5.67
N VAL A 185 -5.01 17.13 4.66
CA VAL A 185 -4.64 17.67 3.35
C VAL A 185 -5.58 18.81 2.94
N THR A 186 -4.99 19.90 2.47
CA THR A 186 -5.69 21.06 1.88
C THR A 186 -5.24 21.23 0.43
N VAL A 187 -6.19 21.53 -0.45
CA VAL A 187 -5.95 21.69 -1.89
C VAL A 187 -6.42 23.05 -2.35
N TRP A 188 -5.58 23.72 -3.13
CA TRP A 188 -5.89 24.93 -3.89
C TRP A 188 -5.85 24.62 -5.37
N ARG A 189 -6.64 25.35 -6.14
CA ARG A 189 -6.58 25.33 -7.60
C ARG A 189 -6.47 26.74 -8.15
N LYS A 190 -5.85 26.88 -9.32
CA LYS A 190 -5.75 28.13 -10.07
C LYS A 190 -6.06 27.84 -11.55
N PRO A 191 -6.92 28.63 -12.21
CA PRO A 191 -7.16 28.47 -13.64
C PRO A 191 -5.85 28.61 -14.44
N TYR A 192 -5.60 27.68 -15.37
CA TYR A 192 -4.44 27.72 -16.26
C TYR A 192 -4.84 28.09 -17.69
N ARG A 193 -5.61 27.21 -18.35
CA ARG A 193 -6.09 27.43 -19.72
C ARG A 193 -7.42 26.74 -19.95
N GLY A 194 -8.43 27.49 -20.37
CA GLY A 194 -9.78 26.95 -20.55
C GLY A 194 -10.32 26.38 -19.24
N ASN A 195 -10.68 25.10 -19.22
CA ASN A 195 -11.15 24.40 -18.02
C ASN A 195 -10.06 23.57 -17.32
N ILE A 196 -8.78 23.83 -17.63
CA ILE A 196 -7.64 23.16 -16.99
C ILE A 196 -7.14 24.03 -15.84
N TYR A 197 -6.79 23.37 -14.72
CA TYR A 197 -6.33 24.00 -13.49
C TYR A 197 -4.93 23.51 -13.13
N GLU A 198 -4.15 24.40 -12.53
CA GLU A 198 -3.00 24.04 -11.70
C GLU A 198 -3.48 23.79 -10.28
N TYR A 199 -2.81 22.88 -9.57
CA TYR A 199 -3.17 22.51 -8.21
C TYR A 199 -1.98 22.61 -7.28
N LYS A 200 -2.23 23.13 -6.07
CA LYS A 200 -1.31 23.06 -4.94
C LYS A 200 -1.97 22.23 -3.86
N VAL A 201 -1.22 21.30 -3.30
CA VAL A 201 -1.65 20.44 -2.21
C VAL A 201 -0.69 20.66 -1.05
N HIS A 202 -1.22 20.82 0.16
CA HIS A 202 -0.46 20.82 1.41
C HIS A 202 -0.98 19.71 2.28
N GLY A 203 -0.11 18.92 2.89
CA GLY A 203 -0.49 17.99 3.94
C GLY A 203 0.60 17.78 4.97
N GLY A 204 0.25 17.19 6.11
CA GLY A 204 1.21 16.87 7.16
C GLY A 204 0.74 15.76 8.07
N TYR A 205 1.70 14.98 8.56
CA TYR A 205 1.47 13.81 9.40
C TYR A 205 2.36 13.90 10.64
N ALA A 206 1.76 13.84 11.82
CA ALA A 206 2.47 13.96 13.10
C ALA A 206 3.20 12.66 13.51
N ASP A 207 2.74 11.53 12.97
CA ASP A 207 3.14 10.17 13.32
C ASP A 207 3.98 9.48 12.25
N VAL A 208 4.35 10.21 11.19
CA VAL A 208 5.16 9.71 10.08
C VAL A 208 6.39 10.61 9.93
N SER A 209 7.56 10.00 9.74
CA SER A 209 8.78 10.74 9.43
C SER A 209 8.87 11.10 7.95
N ALA A 210 9.57 12.20 7.64
CA ALA A 210 9.83 12.60 6.26
C ALA A 210 10.63 11.52 5.50
N LYS A 211 11.49 10.79 6.20
CA LYS A 211 12.19 9.59 5.73
C LYS A 211 11.20 8.52 5.24
N SER A 212 10.30 8.06 6.10
CA SER A 212 9.37 6.96 5.77
C SER A 212 8.44 7.34 4.63
N PHE A 213 7.96 8.59 4.63
CA PHE A 213 7.15 9.11 3.52
C PHE A 213 7.94 9.14 2.20
N SER A 214 9.22 9.54 2.25
CA SER A 214 10.09 9.55 1.07
C SER A 214 10.34 8.15 0.50
N VAL A 215 10.55 7.14 1.35
CA VAL A 215 10.65 5.74 0.91
C VAL A 215 9.38 5.33 0.17
N ALA A 216 8.20 5.60 0.76
CA ALA A 216 6.93 5.25 0.14
C ALA A 216 6.76 5.86 -1.27
N MET A 217 7.33 7.05 -1.52
CA MET A 217 7.25 7.74 -2.81
C MET A 217 8.32 7.30 -3.82
N LEU A 218 9.53 7.04 -3.33
CA LEU A 218 10.72 6.81 -4.16
C LEU A 218 10.93 5.34 -4.53
N ASP A 219 10.63 4.42 -3.64
CA ASP A 219 10.77 2.97 -3.86
C ASP A 219 9.69 2.48 -4.84
N MET A 220 10.07 2.22 -6.10
CA MET A 220 9.12 1.92 -7.17
C MET A 220 8.48 0.54 -7.02
N ASP A 221 9.24 -0.43 -6.53
CA ASP A 221 8.74 -1.78 -6.28
C ASP A 221 7.70 -1.76 -5.17
N PHE A 222 7.96 -1.00 -4.10
CA PHE A 222 6.98 -0.80 -3.04
C PHE A 222 5.78 0.04 -3.50
N ARG A 223 6.02 1.11 -4.25
CA ARG A 223 4.96 2.01 -4.73
C ARG A 223 3.95 1.30 -5.62
N SER A 224 4.41 0.42 -6.50
CA SER A 224 3.54 -0.36 -7.38
C SER A 224 2.53 -1.24 -6.63
N GLN A 225 2.81 -1.59 -5.36
CA GLN A 225 1.95 -2.46 -4.54
C GLN A 225 0.80 -1.71 -3.89
N TRP A 226 0.98 -0.42 -3.57
CA TRP A 226 -0.02 0.37 -2.83
C TRP A 226 -0.69 1.46 -3.66
N ASP A 227 -0.10 1.90 -4.78
CA ASP A 227 -0.67 2.96 -5.62
C ASP A 227 -1.90 2.47 -6.39
N VAL A 228 -3.06 2.54 -5.74
CA VAL A 228 -4.37 2.13 -6.28
C VAL A 228 -4.83 2.92 -7.51
N SER A 229 -4.15 4.03 -7.82
CA SER A 229 -4.51 4.91 -8.92
C SER A 229 -3.90 4.47 -10.26
N ALA A 230 -2.81 3.71 -10.21
CA ALA A 230 -2.11 3.17 -11.37
C ALA A 230 -2.51 1.71 -11.65
N ILE A 231 -2.73 1.40 -12.92
CA ILE A 231 -2.87 0.04 -13.46
C ILE A 231 -1.48 -0.54 -13.73
N ASP A 232 -0.57 0.31 -14.18
CA ASP A 232 0.82 -0.01 -14.49
C ASP A 232 1.68 1.15 -13.99
N LEU A 233 2.83 0.83 -13.40
CA LEU A 233 3.80 1.77 -12.90
C LEU A 233 5.17 1.09 -12.96
N THR A 234 5.95 1.40 -13.99
CA THR A 234 7.18 0.69 -14.31
C THR A 234 8.34 1.65 -14.61
N THR A 235 9.52 1.29 -14.12
CA THR A 235 10.78 1.95 -14.49
C THR A 235 11.24 1.43 -15.85
N VAL A 236 11.41 2.35 -16.80
CA VAL A 236 11.72 2.06 -18.21
C VAL A 236 13.22 2.19 -18.49
N ASP A 237 13.83 3.20 -17.89
CA ASP A 237 15.23 3.54 -18.07
C ASP A 237 15.73 4.29 -16.83
N GLU A 238 17.00 4.14 -16.52
CA GLU A 238 17.64 4.83 -15.41
C GLU A 238 18.91 5.54 -15.86
N ASP A 239 19.10 6.75 -15.37
CA ASP A 239 20.33 7.49 -15.59
C ASP A 239 21.47 6.85 -14.77
N PRO A 240 22.62 6.51 -15.37
CA PRO A 240 23.76 5.99 -14.63
C PRO A 240 24.38 7.03 -13.69
N ASP A 241 24.31 8.32 -14.01
CA ASP A 241 25.06 9.36 -13.30
C ASP A 241 24.21 10.16 -12.28
N SER A 242 22.90 9.91 -12.21
CA SER A 242 22.01 10.67 -11.32
C SER A 242 20.83 9.84 -10.83
N ASN A 243 20.07 10.40 -9.89
CA ASN A 243 18.81 9.84 -9.40
C ASN A 243 17.67 9.87 -10.44
N ALA A 244 17.94 10.30 -11.68
CA ALA A 244 16.92 10.44 -12.71
C ALA A 244 16.50 9.08 -13.29
N ILE A 245 15.20 8.89 -13.46
CA ILE A 245 14.59 7.68 -14.03
C ILE A 245 13.49 8.06 -15.02
N ILE A 246 13.23 7.18 -15.99
CA ILE A 246 12.06 7.25 -16.87
C ILE A 246 11.01 6.30 -16.35
N LEU A 247 9.81 6.81 -16.10
CA LEU A 247 8.66 6.04 -15.66
C LEU A 247 7.61 5.98 -16.77
N TYR A 248 7.04 4.78 -16.94
CA TYR A 248 5.80 4.57 -17.67
C TYR A 248 4.71 4.25 -16.65
N SER A 249 3.57 4.96 -16.74
CA SER A 249 2.43 4.70 -15.86
C SER A 249 1.11 4.74 -16.61
N VAL A 250 0.20 3.83 -16.30
CA VAL A 250 -1.16 3.82 -16.83
C VAL A 250 -2.13 4.14 -15.70
N MET A 251 -2.74 5.32 -15.72
CA MET A 251 -3.69 5.75 -14.72
C MET A 251 -5.09 5.20 -14.99
N LYS A 252 -5.72 4.71 -13.92
CA LYS A 252 -7.08 4.19 -13.94
C LYS A 252 -8.08 5.33 -14.08
N TYR A 253 -8.97 5.18 -15.06
CA TYR A 253 -10.10 6.09 -15.29
C TYR A 253 -11.40 5.26 -15.27
N PRO A 254 -12.46 5.68 -14.55
CA PRO A 254 -13.76 5.02 -14.59
C PRO A 254 -14.32 4.89 -16.01
N PHE A 255 -14.87 3.71 -16.30
CA PHE A 255 -15.70 3.49 -17.49
C PHE A 255 -16.82 4.54 -17.51
N PRO A 256 -17.05 5.22 -18.64
CA PRO A 256 -16.66 4.86 -20.01
C PRO A 256 -15.37 5.50 -20.55
N LEU A 257 -14.62 6.22 -19.70
CA LEU A 257 -13.42 6.92 -20.15
C LEU A 257 -12.25 5.95 -20.35
N THR A 258 -11.50 6.15 -21.43
CA THR A 258 -10.27 5.38 -21.70
C THR A 258 -9.21 5.68 -20.64
N HIS A 259 -8.42 4.69 -20.23
CA HIS A 259 -7.28 4.92 -19.35
C HIS A 259 -6.22 5.81 -20.00
N ARG A 260 -5.42 6.47 -19.18
CA ARG A 260 -4.39 7.43 -19.62
C ARG A 260 -3.03 6.86 -19.34
N ASP A 261 -2.15 6.84 -20.34
CA ASP A 261 -0.76 6.50 -20.13
C ASP A 261 0.11 7.77 -20.05
N TYR A 262 1.16 7.68 -19.25
CA TYR A 262 2.12 8.73 -18.96
C TYR A 262 3.50 8.18 -19.22
N VAL A 263 4.34 9.00 -19.85
CA VAL A 263 5.79 8.81 -19.90
C VAL A 263 6.40 10.06 -19.32
N PHE A 264 7.09 9.92 -18.19
CA PHE A 264 7.70 11.07 -17.52
C PHE A 264 9.06 10.71 -16.98
N LYS A 265 9.95 11.70 -17.05
CA LYS A 265 11.21 11.69 -16.31
C LYS A 265 10.92 12.09 -14.88
N ARG A 266 11.54 11.39 -13.94
CA ARG A 266 11.50 11.67 -12.51
C ARG A 266 12.92 11.90 -12.02
N SER A 267 13.13 12.90 -11.18
CA SER A 267 14.37 13.07 -10.44
C SER A 267 14.08 13.64 -9.06
N HIS A 268 14.98 13.41 -8.12
CA HIS A 268 14.84 13.92 -6.77
C HIS A 268 16.20 14.30 -6.17
N TRP A 269 16.14 15.24 -5.24
CA TRP A 269 17.30 15.70 -4.49
C TRP A 269 16.95 15.99 -3.05
N PHE A 270 17.80 15.54 -2.12
CA PHE A 270 17.66 15.82 -0.71
C PHE A 270 18.58 16.98 -0.32
N PHE A 271 18.01 17.97 0.36
CA PHE A 271 18.68 19.16 0.87
C PHE A 271 18.82 19.04 2.39
N PRO A 272 19.97 18.57 2.91
CA PRO A 272 20.12 18.24 4.33
C PRO A 272 19.95 19.45 5.25
N GLU A 273 20.44 20.62 4.83
CA GLU A 273 20.36 21.87 5.59
C GLU A 273 18.91 22.26 5.90
N LYS A 274 18.01 21.99 4.96
CA LYS A 274 16.57 22.28 5.06
C LYS A 274 15.75 21.05 5.46
N LYS A 275 16.39 19.89 5.66
CA LYS A 275 15.75 18.58 5.89
C LYS A 275 14.59 18.32 4.92
N THR A 276 14.79 18.71 3.65
CA THR A 276 13.75 18.72 2.62
C THR A 276 14.17 17.89 1.43
N LEU A 277 13.33 16.96 1.01
CA LEU A 277 13.44 16.24 -0.26
C LEU A 277 12.55 16.91 -1.30
N VAL A 278 13.11 17.21 -2.47
CA VAL A 278 12.35 17.70 -3.64
C VAL A 278 12.30 16.58 -4.67
N LEU A 279 11.09 16.21 -5.08
CA LEU A 279 10.79 15.17 -6.07
C LEU A 279 10.07 15.81 -7.26
N VAL A 280 10.62 15.68 -8.45
CA VAL A 280 10.09 16.29 -9.68
C VAL A 280 9.74 15.21 -10.68
N ASN A 281 8.56 15.32 -11.30
CA ASN A 281 8.15 14.54 -12.46
C ASN A 281 7.79 15.48 -13.61
N GLN A 282 8.26 15.20 -14.82
CA GLN A 282 7.96 15.97 -16.03
C GLN A 282 7.71 15.04 -17.21
N SER A 283 6.66 15.31 -17.99
CA SER A 283 6.37 14.58 -19.22
C SER A 283 7.57 14.59 -20.17
N THR A 284 7.88 13.43 -20.75
CA THR A 284 8.92 13.27 -21.77
C THR A 284 8.52 12.20 -22.78
N THR A 285 9.34 11.99 -23.81
CA THR A 285 9.19 10.93 -24.79
C THR A 285 10.35 9.95 -24.70
N HIS A 286 10.07 8.66 -24.77
CA HIS A 286 11.10 7.63 -24.72
C HIS A 286 10.90 6.57 -25.82
N PRO A 287 11.95 6.14 -26.55
CA PRO A 287 11.82 5.17 -27.64
C PRO A 287 11.22 3.82 -27.21
N LYS A 288 11.48 3.38 -25.97
CA LYS A 288 10.89 2.14 -25.42
C LYS A 288 9.38 2.24 -25.13
N CYS A 289 8.81 3.45 -25.16
CA CYS A 289 7.40 3.71 -24.82
C CYS A 289 6.68 4.46 -25.96
N PRO A 290 6.60 3.88 -27.17
CA PRO A 290 5.95 4.53 -28.31
C PRO A 290 4.46 4.75 -28.05
N LEU A 291 3.87 5.68 -28.80
CA LEU A 291 2.42 5.90 -28.77
C LEU A 291 1.71 4.61 -29.21
N ASN A 292 0.76 4.16 -28.40
CA ASN A 292 -0.11 3.03 -28.72
C ASN A 292 -1.58 3.49 -28.77
N ASN A 293 -2.44 2.65 -29.35
CA ASN A 293 -3.87 2.95 -29.49
C ASN A 293 -4.73 2.43 -28.32
N SER A 294 -4.11 1.78 -27.33
CA SER A 294 -4.81 1.20 -26.18
C SER A 294 -5.18 2.25 -25.15
N TYR A 295 -4.30 3.25 -24.96
CA TYR A 295 -4.47 4.33 -23.99
C TYR A 295 -4.36 5.71 -24.62
N MET A 296 -4.83 6.72 -23.89
CA MET A 296 -4.69 8.12 -24.29
C MET A 296 -3.48 8.73 -23.60
N ARG A 297 -2.40 8.99 -24.35
CA ARG A 297 -1.16 9.57 -23.83
C ARG A 297 -1.38 11.00 -23.34
N ILE A 298 -0.94 11.27 -22.12
CA ILE A 298 -0.81 12.63 -21.61
C ILE A 298 0.48 13.26 -22.12
N ALA A 299 0.34 14.36 -22.85
CA ALA A 299 1.46 15.03 -23.50
C ALA A 299 2.13 16.10 -22.61
N ALA A 300 1.37 16.71 -21.70
CA ALA A 300 1.85 17.75 -20.80
C ALA A 300 1.46 17.40 -19.37
N TYR A 301 2.47 17.07 -18.57
CA TYR A 301 2.34 16.75 -17.16
C TYR A 301 3.57 17.24 -16.41
N GLN A 302 3.35 17.90 -15.28
CA GLN A 302 4.41 18.22 -14.35
C GLN A 302 3.91 18.09 -12.91
N SER A 303 4.75 17.52 -12.05
CA SER A 303 4.55 17.60 -10.61
C SER A 303 5.86 17.87 -9.89
N VAL A 304 5.78 18.67 -8.83
CA VAL A 304 6.86 18.93 -7.90
C VAL A 304 6.31 18.68 -6.50
N MET A 305 6.89 17.71 -5.80
CA MET A 305 6.57 17.37 -4.43
C MET A 305 7.75 17.75 -3.53
N THR A 306 7.46 18.46 -2.45
CA THR A 306 8.46 18.80 -1.43
C THR A 306 8.08 18.13 -0.13
N ILE A 307 8.99 17.36 0.45
CA ILE A 307 8.77 16.59 1.68
C ILE A 307 9.76 17.12 2.72
N ARG A 308 9.25 17.73 3.79
CA ARG A 308 10.06 18.41 4.81
C ARG A 308 9.82 17.79 6.18
N ALA A 309 10.91 17.55 6.91
CA ALA A 309 10.82 17.17 8.31
C ALA A 309 10.60 18.39 9.20
N CYS A 310 9.57 18.34 10.04
CA CYS A 310 9.30 19.36 11.05
C CYS A 310 10.07 19.10 12.35
N GLY A 311 10.39 17.82 12.62
CA GLY A 311 11.24 17.40 13.74
C GLY A 311 12.72 17.79 13.59
N PRO A 312 13.56 17.47 14.58
CA PRO A 312 14.98 17.84 14.59
C PRO A 312 15.80 17.10 13.51
N SER A 313 15.34 15.95 13.01
CA SER A 313 15.99 15.19 11.94
C SER A 313 14.99 14.67 10.90
N PHE A 314 15.49 14.12 9.79
CA PHE A 314 14.66 13.60 8.69
C PHE A 314 13.95 12.29 9.05
N GLU A 315 14.49 11.57 10.03
CA GLU A 315 14.06 10.27 10.53
C GLU A 315 13.01 10.36 11.64
N GLN A 316 12.88 11.52 12.30
CA GLN A 316 11.92 11.65 13.38
C GLN A 316 10.51 11.92 12.84
N PRO A 317 9.47 11.38 13.50
CA PRO A 317 8.08 11.68 13.15
C PRO A 317 7.78 13.18 13.19
N THR A 318 6.72 13.56 12.48
CA THR A 318 6.29 14.94 12.19
C THR A 318 6.92 15.47 10.91
N MET A 319 6.13 15.42 9.85
CA MET A 319 6.50 15.91 8.53
C MET A 319 5.36 16.69 7.88
N GLU A 320 5.75 17.55 6.94
CA GLU A 320 4.84 18.23 6.04
C GLU A 320 5.29 18.02 4.60
N PHE A 321 4.33 18.06 3.68
CA PHE A 321 4.63 18.02 2.26
C PHE A 321 3.78 19.02 1.48
N THR A 322 4.34 19.47 0.36
CA THR A 322 3.56 20.13 -0.69
C THR A 322 3.64 19.34 -1.98
N LEU A 323 2.61 19.46 -2.80
CA LEU A 323 2.60 18.96 -4.17
C LEU A 323 2.00 20.05 -5.07
N HIS A 324 2.83 20.61 -5.93
CA HIS A 324 2.39 21.44 -7.05
C HIS A 324 2.27 20.56 -8.28
N TYR A 325 1.07 20.44 -8.86
CA TYR A 325 0.86 19.60 -10.02
C TYR A 325 -0.05 20.22 -11.08
N TYR A 326 0.21 19.82 -12.32
CA TYR A 326 -0.57 20.16 -13.50
C TYR A 326 -0.58 18.98 -14.47
N ASP A 327 -1.76 18.68 -15.02
CA ASP A 327 -1.95 17.69 -16.08
C ASP A 327 -2.90 18.21 -17.17
N ASP A 328 -2.53 18.02 -18.44
CA ASP A 328 -3.43 18.25 -19.57
C ASP A 328 -4.01 16.91 -20.05
N PRO A 329 -5.28 16.59 -19.73
CA PRO A 329 -5.91 15.34 -20.14
C PRO A 329 -6.13 15.22 -21.66
N GLY A 330 -5.79 16.24 -22.45
CA GLY A 330 -5.93 16.29 -23.92
C GLY A 330 -7.37 16.45 -24.40
N VAL A 331 -8.35 16.34 -23.49
CA VAL A 331 -9.78 16.51 -23.72
C VAL A 331 -10.42 17.18 -22.52
N GLN A 332 -11.50 17.94 -22.74
CA GLN A 332 -12.30 18.44 -21.63
C GLN A 332 -12.96 17.28 -20.89
N LEU A 333 -12.66 17.17 -19.59
CA LEU A 333 -13.23 16.14 -18.74
C LEU A 333 -14.63 16.55 -18.26
N PRO A 334 -15.60 15.62 -18.21
CA PRO A 334 -16.91 15.87 -17.62
C PRO A 334 -16.83 16.40 -16.19
N THR A 335 -17.68 17.36 -15.82
CA THR A 335 -17.76 17.86 -14.43
C THR A 335 -18.03 16.74 -13.43
N ALA A 336 -18.84 15.75 -13.79
CA ALA A 336 -19.11 14.57 -12.96
C ALA A 336 -17.84 13.73 -12.72
N PHE A 337 -16.95 13.63 -13.71
CA PHE A 337 -15.68 12.94 -13.57
C PHE A 337 -14.75 13.69 -12.61
N VAL A 338 -14.60 15.00 -12.82
CA VAL A 338 -13.78 15.86 -11.93
C VAL A 338 -14.29 15.74 -10.49
N SER A 339 -15.62 15.79 -10.29
CA SER A 339 -16.24 15.63 -8.97
C SER A 339 -15.94 14.26 -8.36
N TYR A 340 -16.05 13.18 -9.14
CA TYR A 340 -15.72 11.82 -8.67
C TYR A 340 -14.26 11.69 -8.22
N VAL A 341 -13.32 12.21 -9.01
CA VAL A 341 -11.90 12.19 -8.68
C VAL A 341 -11.65 12.99 -7.40
N SER A 342 -12.21 14.20 -7.28
CA SER A 342 -12.04 15.04 -6.09
C SER A 342 -12.68 14.44 -4.84
N MET A 343 -13.81 13.73 -4.94
CA MET A 343 -14.51 13.18 -3.79
C MET A 343 -14.01 11.81 -3.36
N PHE A 344 -13.69 10.92 -4.30
CA PHE A 344 -13.40 9.52 -4.00
C PHE A 344 -11.99 9.10 -4.40
N GLY A 345 -11.58 9.42 -5.63
CA GLY A 345 -10.26 9.01 -6.13
C GLY A 345 -9.11 9.60 -5.31
N PHE A 346 -9.16 10.91 -5.07
CA PHE A 346 -8.16 11.63 -4.30
C PHE A 346 -8.06 11.14 -2.86
N GLN A 347 -9.21 10.93 -2.19
CA GLN A 347 -9.22 10.44 -0.82
C GLN A 347 -8.66 9.02 -0.71
N SER A 348 -9.05 8.11 -1.62
CA SER A 348 -8.50 6.76 -1.65
C SER A 348 -6.99 6.74 -1.86
N TYR A 349 -6.47 7.61 -2.73
CA TYR A 349 -5.04 7.74 -2.98
C TYR A 349 -4.29 8.27 -1.74
N LEU A 350 -4.78 9.34 -1.12
CA LEU A 350 -4.15 9.92 0.07
C LEU A 350 -4.12 8.94 1.25
N SER A 351 -5.21 8.18 1.46
CA SER A 351 -5.24 7.14 2.48
C SER A 351 -4.22 6.04 2.19
N ALA A 352 -4.16 5.53 0.96
CA ALA A 352 -3.19 4.49 0.58
C ALA A 352 -1.74 4.99 0.73
N MET A 353 -1.48 6.23 0.34
CA MET A 353 -0.18 6.90 0.48
C MET A 353 0.26 7.01 1.95
N TYR A 354 -0.66 7.47 2.82
CA TYR A 354 -0.39 7.58 4.25
C TYR A 354 -0.16 6.21 4.91
N GLU A 355 -0.99 5.22 4.61
CA GLU A 355 -0.82 3.85 5.11
C GLU A 355 0.50 3.22 4.63
N ALA A 356 0.92 3.48 3.39
CA ALA A 356 2.21 3.03 2.90
C ALA A 356 3.38 3.66 3.68
N ALA A 357 3.30 4.96 3.99
CA ALA A 357 4.31 5.63 4.80
C ALA A 357 4.33 5.08 6.25
N LEU A 358 3.17 4.77 6.83
CA LEU A 358 3.08 4.14 8.14
C LEU A 358 3.67 2.73 8.17
N LYS A 359 3.50 1.92 7.12
CA LYS A 359 4.13 0.60 7.01
C LYS A 359 5.65 0.72 7.07
N VAL A 360 6.23 1.71 6.39
CA VAL A 360 7.67 1.98 6.46
C VAL A 360 8.06 2.43 7.86
N GLU A 361 7.30 3.35 8.47
CA GLU A 361 7.57 3.87 9.82
C GLU A 361 7.55 2.76 10.88
N ARG A 362 6.63 1.80 10.76
CA ARG A 362 6.51 0.62 11.64
C ARG A 362 7.53 -0.48 11.36
N GLY A 363 8.44 -0.29 10.39
CA GLY A 363 9.44 -1.29 10.01
C GLY A 363 8.88 -2.49 9.23
N GLN A 364 7.64 -2.41 8.74
CA GLN A 364 6.98 -3.47 7.96
C GLN A 364 7.43 -3.49 6.48
N HIS A 365 8.11 -2.43 6.02
CA HIS A 365 8.82 -2.38 4.74
C HIS A 365 10.24 -1.88 4.97
N ILE A 366 11.24 -2.69 4.61
CA ILE A 366 12.65 -2.35 4.78
C ILE A 366 13.21 -1.92 3.43
N SER A 367 13.62 -0.66 3.34
CA SER A 367 14.29 -0.12 2.16
C SER A 367 15.53 0.67 2.59
N LYS A 368 16.61 0.56 1.81
CA LYS A 368 17.85 1.30 2.07
C LYS A 368 17.68 2.74 1.57
N ILE A 369 17.09 3.60 2.39
CA ILE A 369 16.80 4.97 1.97
C ILE A 369 18.04 5.73 1.48
N ASN A 370 19.24 5.44 2.00
CA ASN A 370 20.45 6.10 1.53
C ASN A 370 20.77 5.78 0.07
N ASP A 371 20.51 4.55 -0.37
CA ASP A 371 20.64 4.17 -1.78
C ASP A 371 19.55 4.85 -2.64
N LEU A 372 18.39 5.14 -2.04
CA LEU A 372 17.33 5.90 -2.71
C LEU A 372 17.64 7.40 -2.80
N LEU A 373 18.18 8.02 -1.75
CA LEU A 373 18.44 9.47 -1.71
C LEU A 373 19.67 9.85 -2.53
N TYR A 374 20.70 8.99 -2.57
CA TYR A 374 21.98 9.29 -3.20
C TYR A 374 22.48 8.11 -4.04
N LYS A 375 22.30 8.18 -5.36
CA LYS A 375 22.91 7.21 -6.29
C LYS A 375 24.43 7.36 -6.35
N ASP A 376 24.94 8.60 -6.28
CA ASP A 376 26.37 8.88 -6.14
C ASP A 376 26.78 8.98 -4.67
N LYS A 377 27.43 7.93 -4.16
CA LYS A 377 27.93 7.85 -2.78
C LYS A 377 28.97 8.93 -2.46
N SER A 378 29.64 9.51 -3.47
CA SER A 378 30.64 10.57 -3.26
C SER A 378 30.02 11.92 -2.84
N LEU A 379 28.79 12.20 -3.29
CA LEU A 379 28.01 13.37 -2.89
C LEU A 379 27.45 13.22 -1.47
N ALA A 380 27.01 12.02 -1.09
CA ALA A 380 26.66 11.70 0.29
C ALA A 380 27.85 11.97 1.23
N THR A 381 29.06 11.55 0.83
CA THR A 381 30.30 11.81 1.60
C THR A 381 30.68 13.30 1.64
N ARG A 382 30.45 14.09 0.58
CA ARG A 382 30.71 15.55 0.61
C ARG A 382 29.70 16.32 1.47
N LEU A 383 28.43 15.93 1.49
CA LEU A 383 27.39 16.54 2.33
C LEU A 383 27.52 16.16 3.82
N GLU A 384 27.96 14.92 4.13
CA GLU A 384 28.36 14.52 5.49
C GLU A 384 29.55 15.33 6.04
N ASN A 385 30.40 15.85 5.14
CA ASN A 385 31.55 16.69 5.51
C ASN A 385 31.21 18.18 5.60
N LEU A 386 30.11 18.64 4.98
CA LEU A 386 29.65 20.04 5.00
C LEU A 386 28.60 20.34 6.07
N THR A 387 27.92 19.31 6.57
CA THR A 387 27.06 19.45 7.74
C THR A 387 27.93 19.67 8.98
N PRO A 388 27.75 20.76 9.75
CA PRO A 388 28.50 20.95 10.97
C PRO A 388 28.23 19.76 11.87
N LYS A 389 29.27 18.99 12.22
CA LYS A 389 29.21 17.93 13.21
C LYS A 389 28.78 18.54 14.55
N LYS A 390 27.49 18.73 14.75
CA LYS A 390 26.90 18.68 16.09
C LYS A 390 27.15 17.24 16.54
N LYS A 391 28.14 17.10 17.44
CA LYS A 391 28.40 15.92 18.24
C LYS A 391 27.11 15.51 18.95
N ALA A 392 26.26 14.76 18.27
CA ALA A 392 25.04 14.16 18.84
C ALA A 392 24.55 12.99 17.97
N VAL A 393 25.46 12.26 17.34
CA VAL A 393 25.21 10.84 17.12
C VAL A 393 26.09 10.14 18.13
N ALA A 394 25.50 9.82 19.29
CA ALA A 394 26.08 8.79 20.11
C ALA A 394 26.16 7.57 19.21
N HIS A 395 27.37 7.26 18.72
CA HIS A 395 27.65 5.92 18.25
C HIS A 395 27.27 5.03 19.43
N LEU A 396 26.12 4.37 19.30
CA LEU A 396 25.66 3.36 20.24
C LEU A 396 26.63 2.19 20.06
N ARG A 397 27.84 2.34 20.60
CA ARG A 397 28.88 1.33 20.55
C ARG A 397 28.49 0.33 21.61
N ILE A 398 27.66 -0.64 21.22
CA ILE A 398 27.41 -1.82 22.05
C ILE A 398 28.79 -2.47 22.24
N PRO A 399 29.28 -2.56 23.49
CA PRO A 399 30.57 -3.18 23.74
C PRO A 399 30.52 -4.63 23.23
N ARG A 400 31.58 -5.08 22.55
CA ARG A 400 31.69 -6.48 22.17
C ARG A 400 31.64 -7.32 23.46
N PRO A 401 30.83 -8.39 23.54
CA PRO A 401 30.84 -9.29 24.68
C PRO A 401 32.25 -9.85 24.89
N SER A 402 32.63 -10.12 26.14
CA SER A 402 33.93 -10.72 26.43
C SER A 402 34.04 -12.11 25.78
N ASP A 403 35.22 -12.47 25.30
CA ASP A 403 35.43 -13.78 24.67
C ASP A 403 35.16 -14.93 25.67
N GLU A 404 35.31 -14.68 26.98
CA GLU A 404 34.91 -15.60 28.06
C GLU A 404 33.40 -15.83 28.09
N SER A 405 32.59 -14.76 28.06
CA SER A 405 31.13 -14.88 28.04
C SER A 405 30.65 -15.59 26.77
N VAL A 406 31.22 -15.23 25.62
CA VAL A 406 30.91 -15.88 24.33
C VAL A 406 31.23 -17.37 24.40
N ARG A 407 32.43 -17.75 24.86
CA ARG A 407 32.84 -19.16 25.00
C ARG A 407 31.98 -19.93 26.00
N SER A 408 31.57 -19.30 27.11
CA SER A 408 30.72 -19.96 28.12
C SER A 408 29.32 -20.32 27.62
N ILE A 409 28.80 -19.57 26.64
CA ILE A 409 27.45 -19.74 26.08
C ILE A 409 27.47 -20.52 24.77
N LEU A 410 28.30 -20.10 23.81
CA LEU A 410 28.35 -20.69 22.46
C LEU A 410 29.30 -21.89 22.35
N GLY A 411 30.18 -22.09 23.33
CA GLY A 411 31.26 -23.06 23.26
C GLY A 411 32.51 -22.52 22.56
N PRO A 412 33.53 -23.38 22.36
CA PRO A 412 34.78 -23.01 21.68
C PRO A 412 34.56 -22.64 20.20
N ALA A 413 35.59 -22.10 19.56
CA ALA A 413 35.50 -21.80 18.13
C ALA A 413 35.40 -23.11 17.31
N TRP A 414 34.76 -23.05 16.15
CA TRP A 414 34.44 -24.22 15.31
C TRP A 414 35.67 -25.01 14.83
N ASP A 415 36.85 -24.42 14.93
CA ASP A 415 38.16 -24.94 14.53
C ASP A 415 39.00 -25.47 15.71
N GLU A 416 38.49 -25.44 16.94
CA GLU A 416 39.17 -25.94 18.15
C GLU A 416 38.78 -27.40 18.45
N ASP A 417 39.72 -28.21 18.96
CA ASP A 417 39.58 -29.67 19.20
C ASP A 417 38.51 -30.08 20.24
N GLU A 418 37.80 -29.13 20.86
CA GLU A 418 36.73 -29.34 21.85
C GLU A 418 35.30 -29.15 21.27
N ALA A 419 35.07 -29.66 20.05
CA ALA A 419 33.80 -29.49 19.33
C ALA A 419 32.54 -30.05 20.02
N GLU A 420 32.66 -30.91 21.04
CA GLU A 420 31.52 -31.55 21.71
C GLU A 420 30.62 -30.61 22.55
N ASN A 421 31.11 -29.39 22.87
CA ASN A 421 30.40 -28.39 23.67
C ASN A 421 29.96 -27.14 22.88
N VAL A 422 30.11 -27.16 21.56
CA VAL A 422 29.68 -26.05 20.68
C VAL A 422 28.16 -26.07 20.52
N MET A 423 27.54 -24.90 20.57
CA MET A 423 26.11 -24.73 20.26
C MET A 423 25.91 -24.64 18.74
N ASP A 424 26.11 -25.77 18.06
CA ASP A 424 26.07 -25.89 16.59
C ASP A 424 24.65 -26.05 16.02
N VAL A 425 23.78 -26.71 16.79
CA VAL A 425 22.37 -26.91 16.49
C VAL A 425 21.52 -26.27 17.59
N ILE A 426 20.53 -25.49 17.17
CA ILE A 426 19.60 -24.77 18.05
C ILE A 426 18.17 -25.20 17.71
N GLY A 427 17.42 -25.65 18.71
CA GLY A 427 15.98 -25.88 18.55
C GLY A 427 15.21 -24.56 18.50
N HIS A 428 14.85 -24.10 17.30
CA HIS A 428 14.04 -22.89 17.09
C HIS A 428 12.62 -23.08 17.66
N ARG A 429 12.29 -22.32 18.71
CA ARG A 429 11.10 -22.52 19.57
C ARG A 429 11.04 -23.92 20.18
N GLY A 430 12.20 -24.55 20.40
CA GLY A 430 12.34 -25.96 20.74
C GLY A 430 12.16 -26.90 19.54
N ALA A 431 11.91 -28.18 19.78
CA ALA A 431 11.64 -29.16 18.73
C ALA A 431 10.19 -28.99 18.20
N CYS A 432 9.87 -27.83 17.64
CA CYS A 432 8.50 -27.38 17.32
C CYS A 432 7.75 -28.29 16.31
N LEU A 433 8.47 -29.15 15.59
CA LEU A 433 7.90 -30.17 14.70
C LEU A 433 7.48 -31.43 15.45
N ASP A 434 8.12 -31.74 16.58
CA ASP A 434 7.91 -32.96 17.35
C ASP A 434 7.05 -32.71 18.60
N ALA A 435 7.13 -31.52 19.20
CA ALA A 435 6.29 -31.10 20.30
C ALA A 435 5.91 -29.63 20.12
N PRO A 436 4.77 -29.20 20.67
CA PRO A 436 4.32 -27.85 20.41
C PRO A 436 5.30 -26.77 20.88
N GLU A 437 5.40 -25.72 20.06
CA GLU A 437 6.44 -24.71 20.15
C GLU A 437 6.50 -24.03 21.51
N ASN A 438 7.69 -23.51 21.87
CA ASN A 438 7.87 -22.66 23.05
C ASN A 438 7.41 -23.32 24.36
N SER A 439 7.73 -24.60 24.53
CA SER A 439 7.28 -25.41 25.65
C SER A 439 8.33 -26.31 26.24
N LEU A 440 8.06 -26.74 27.48
CA LEU A 440 8.96 -27.64 28.19
C LEU A 440 9.08 -29.01 27.51
N SER A 441 8.02 -29.51 26.86
CA SER A 441 8.10 -30.77 26.12
C SER A 441 8.92 -30.64 24.83
N ALA A 442 8.81 -29.51 24.12
CA ALA A 442 9.69 -29.21 22.98
C ALA A 442 11.15 -29.07 23.40
N PHE A 443 11.44 -28.44 24.54
CA PHE A 443 12.80 -28.35 25.07
C PHE A 443 13.35 -29.68 25.58
N ARG A 444 12.52 -30.52 26.22
CA ARG A 444 12.93 -31.89 26.62
C ARG A 444 13.31 -32.74 25.41
N LYS A 445 12.55 -32.65 24.32
CA LYS A 445 12.88 -33.35 23.06
C LYS A 445 14.20 -32.88 22.46
N CYS A 446 14.48 -31.57 22.48
CA CYS A 446 15.80 -31.06 22.08
C CYS A 446 16.92 -31.73 22.89
N LYS A 447 16.77 -31.81 24.22
CA LYS A 447 17.74 -32.48 25.09
C LYS A 447 17.89 -33.97 24.76
N GLU A 448 16.79 -34.69 24.59
CA GLU A 448 16.80 -36.12 24.22
C GLU A 448 17.50 -36.37 22.88
N GLN A 449 17.38 -35.43 21.95
CA GLN A 449 18.05 -35.45 20.64
C GLN A 449 19.52 -34.97 20.69
N GLY A 450 20.04 -34.62 21.88
CA GLY A 450 21.43 -34.20 22.06
C GLY A 450 21.71 -32.74 21.70
N VAL A 451 20.68 -31.94 21.41
CA VAL A 451 20.80 -30.52 21.10
C VAL A 451 21.31 -29.75 22.33
N LYS A 452 22.23 -28.81 22.13
CA LYS A 452 22.85 -28.03 23.23
C LYS A 452 22.14 -26.70 23.51
N GLY A 453 21.46 -26.15 22.51
CA GLY A 453 20.79 -24.86 22.60
C GLY A 453 19.32 -24.89 22.16
N VAL A 454 18.50 -24.04 22.77
CA VAL A 454 17.13 -23.77 22.32
C VAL A 454 16.92 -22.27 22.18
N GLU A 455 16.07 -21.88 21.25
CA GLU A 455 15.57 -20.51 21.15
C GLU A 455 14.12 -20.49 21.66
N LEU A 456 13.75 -19.38 22.28
CA LEU A 456 12.40 -19.11 22.74
C LEU A 456 12.04 -17.63 22.61
N ASP A 457 10.75 -17.39 22.38
CA ASP A 457 10.23 -16.04 22.14
C ASP A 457 9.58 -15.46 23.40
N VAL A 458 10.01 -14.28 23.82
CA VAL A 458 9.42 -13.56 24.95
C VAL A 458 8.56 -12.39 24.47
N SER A 459 7.32 -12.39 24.95
CA SER A 459 6.35 -11.32 24.75
C SER A 459 5.85 -10.78 26.09
N LEU A 460 5.34 -9.55 26.10
CA LEU A 460 4.71 -8.96 27.29
C LEU A 460 3.19 -8.91 27.16
N SER A 461 2.52 -9.24 28.26
CA SER A 461 1.10 -8.94 28.45
C SER A 461 0.87 -7.44 28.70
N LYS A 462 -0.38 -6.99 28.66
CA LYS A 462 -0.78 -5.59 28.86
C LYS A 462 -0.28 -4.98 30.17
N ASP A 463 -0.24 -5.77 31.23
CA ASP A 463 0.25 -5.40 32.56
C ASP A 463 1.75 -5.66 32.75
N GLY A 464 2.47 -5.97 31.66
CA GLY A 464 3.93 -6.05 31.63
C GLY A 464 4.50 -7.36 32.14
N VAL A 465 3.69 -8.41 32.31
CA VAL A 465 4.18 -9.74 32.68
C VAL A 465 4.73 -10.43 31.43
N ALA A 466 5.99 -10.87 31.49
CA ALA A 466 6.61 -11.67 30.43
C ALA A 466 6.09 -13.10 30.41
N PHE A 467 5.91 -13.62 29.20
CA PHE A 467 5.56 -15.01 28.96
C PHE A 467 6.06 -15.45 27.59
N VAL A 468 6.15 -16.77 27.38
CA VAL A 468 6.67 -17.32 26.12
C VAL A 468 5.57 -17.34 25.05
N PHE A 469 5.79 -16.60 23.97
CA PHE A 469 4.87 -16.56 22.83
C PHE A 469 5.52 -15.92 21.61
N HIS A 470 5.33 -16.55 20.45
CA HIS A 470 5.99 -16.15 19.21
C HIS A 470 5.25 -15.04 18.43
N ASP A 471 3.94 -15.18 18.25
CA ASP A 471 3.20 -14.35 17.29
C ASP A 471 2.86 -12.97 17.87
N ASP A 472 2.65 -11.97 17.01
CA ASP A 472 2.18 -10.64 17.46
C ASP A 472 0.72 -10.67 17.97
N THR A 473 -0.04 -11.71 17.58
CA THR A 473 -1.48 -11.86 17.85
C THR A 473 -1.83 -13.25 18.35
N PHE A 474 -2.90 -13.35 19.15
CA PHE A 474 -3.39 -14.62 19.71
C PHE A 474 -4.10 -15.55 18.70
N ASP A 475 -4.39 -15.05 17.50
CA ASP A 475 -5.31 -15.62 16.50
C ASP A 475 -4.98 -17.06 16.08
N ARG A 476 -3.70 -17.40 15.93
CA ARG A 476 -3.28 -18.69 15.35
C ARG A 476 -3.50 -19.86 16.31
N ILE A 477 -3.11 -19.69 17.57
CA ILE A 477 -2.99 -20.80 18.52
C ILE A 477 -3.94 -20.68 19.72
N THR A 478 -4.86 -19.71 19.72
CA THR A 478 -5.91 -19.60 20.75
C THR A 478 -7.25 -19.23 20.12
N GLU A 479 -8.29 -19.12 20.93
CA GLU A 479 -9.61 -18.58 20.56
C GLU A 479 -9.72 -17.05 20.67
N ALA A 480 -8.73 -16.37 21.27
CA ALA A 480 -8.69 -14.91 21.29
C ALA A 480 -8.26 -14.34 19.93
N THR A 481 -8.62 -13.07 19.70
CA THR A 481 -8.19 -12.32 18.52
C THR A 481 -7.55 -11.00 18.92
N GLY A 482 -6.58 -10.55 18.14
CA GLY A 482 -5.90 -9.27 18.35
C GLY A 482 -4.53 -9.39 19.02
N PRO A 483 -3.88 -8.24 19.28
CA PRO A 483 -2.47 -8.20 19.65
C PRO A 483 -2.23 -8.76 21.04
N VAL A 484 -1.08 -9.39 21.23
CA VAL A 484 -0.65 -9.98 22.52
C VAL A 484 -0.67 -8.96 23.66
N SER A 485 -0.27 -7.73 23.37
CA SER A 485 -0.26 -6.60 24.32
C SER A 485 -1.64 -6.09 24.73
N SER A 486 -2.73 -6.64 24.21
CA SER A 486 -4.10 -6.21 24.54
C SER A 486 -4.69 -6.84 25.81
N LEU A 487 -4.17 -7.99 26.25
CA LEU A 487 -4.70 -8.75 27.38
C LEU A 487 -3.76 -8.70 28.58
N THR A 488 -4.30 -8.60 29.79
CA THR A 488 -3.51 -8.76 31.02
C THR A 488 -3.12 -10.22 31.21
N TRP A 489 -2.07 -10.48 31.98
CA TRP A 489 -1.63 -11.85 32.26
C TRP A 489 -2.74 -12.75 32.78
N LYS A 490 -3.58 -12.24 33.68
CA LYS A 490 -4.73 -12.98 34.20
C LYS A 490 -5.68 -13.41 33.08
N GLN A 491 -5.94 -12.52 32.11
CA GLN A 491 -6.78 -12.83 30.96
C GLN A 491 -6.09 -13.81 30.00
N VAL A 492 -4.77 -13.68 29.81
CA VAL A 492 -3.97 -14.63 29.02
C VAL A 492 -4.08 -16.04 29.62
N GLN A 493 -3.96 -16.18 30.94
CA GLN A 493 -4.09 -17.47 31.63
C GLN A 493 -5.45 -18.16 31.46
N GLU A 494 -6.50 -17.41 31.13
CA GLU A 494 -7.84 -17.94 30.88
C GLU A 494 -8.01 -18.47 29.43
N LEU A 495 -7.06 -18.17 28.54
CA LEU A 495 -7.07 -18.66 27.16
C LEU A 495 -6.60 -20.11 27.07
N ASN A 496 -7.28 -20.90 26.24
CA ASN A 496 -6.82 -22.22 25.88
C ASN A 496 -5.85 -22.14 24.69
N ILE A 497 -4.72 -22.82 24.82
CA ILE A 497 -3.78 -23.00 23.73
C ILE A 497 -4.23 -24.22 22.92
N LYS A 498 -4.47 -24.01 21.62
CA LYS A 498 -4.80 -25.05 20.65
C LYS A 498 -3.55 -25.91 20.42
N PRO A 499 -3.61 -27.24 20.59
CA PRO A 499 -2.50 -28.10 20.23
C PRO A 499 -2.32 -28.09 18.70
N PRO A 500 -1.08 -28.18 18.20
CA PRO A 500 -0.84 -28.40 16.78
C PRO A 500 -1.39 -29.76 16.33
N PRO A 501 -1.62 -29.94 15.02
CA PRO A 501 -2.21 -31.15 14.48
C PRO A 501 -1.41 -32.40 14.90
N GLY A 502 -2.08 -33.35 15.57
CA GLY A 502 -1.47 -34.62 16.00
C GLY A 502 -0.95 -34.66 17.44
N HIS A 503 -1.16 -33.62 18.25
CA HIS A 503 -0.69 -33.56 19.65
C HIS A 503 -1.83 -33.42 20.67
N GLU A 504 -1.56 -33.87 21.91
CA GLU A 504 -2.52 -33.81 23.03
C GLU A 504 -2.70 -32.38 23.57
N SER A 505 -3.89 -32.12 24.13
CA SER A 505 -4.25 -30.86 24.81
C SER A 505 -3.60 -30.75 26.21
N GLY A 506 -3.62 -29.54 26.81
CA GLY A 506 -3.07 -29.30 28.16
C GLY A 506 -1.86 -28.36 28.21
N TRP A 507 -1.78 -27.43 27.26
CA TRP A 507 -0.69 -26.48 27.12
C TRP A 507 -0.92 -25.30 28.04
N ASN A 508 -0.01 -25.10 28.99
CA ASN A 508 -0.02 -23.95 29.87
C ASN A 508 0.93 -22.89 29.33
N TRP A 509 0.54 -21.62 29.49
CA TRP A 509 1.42 -20.49 29.29
C TRP A 509 2.66 -20.62 30.16
N LEU A 510 3.83 -20.67 29.53
CA LEU A 510 5.08 -20.66 30.26
C LEU A 510 5.37 -19.23 30.71
N ARG A 511 5.15 -18.99 32.00
CA ARG A 511 5.59 -17.78 32.70
C ARG A 511 6.99 -17.97 33.28
N ASP A 512 7.18 -19.11 33.93
CA ASP A 512 8.43 -19.47 34.59
C ASP A 512 9.30 -20.22 33.57
N LEU A 513 9.98 -19.43 32.76
CA LEU A 513 11.04 -19.84 31.88
C LEU A 513 12.16 -20.48 32.69
N TRP A 514 12.12 -21.80 32.85
CA TRP A 514 13.29 -22.47 33.41
C TRP A 514 13.60 -23.80 32.76
N THR A 515 14.73 -23.82 32.06
CA THR A 515 15.37 -24.99 31.46
C THR A 515 16.68 -25.36 32.16
N ASN A 516 17.08 -24.76 33.31
CA ASN A 516 18.34 -25.16 33.96
C ASN A 516 18.36 -26.65 34.33
N ASP A 517 17.22 -27.26 34.66
CA ASP A 517 17.14 -28.71 34.91
C ASP A 517 17.44 -29.54 33.65
N LEU A 518 17.28 -28.93 32.47
CA LEU A 518 17.62 -29.53 31.18
C LEU A 518 19.09 -29.35 30.82
N GLY A 519 19.81 -28.38 31.40
CA GLY A 519 21.20 -28.10 31.05
C GLY A 519 21.39 -27.57 29.63
N LEU A 520 20.34 -27.00 29.04
CA LEU A 520 20.34 -26.39 27.71
C LEU A 520 20.77 -24.94 27.79
N LYS A 521 21.51 -24.47 26.78
CA LYS A 521 21.74 -23.04 26.53
C LYS A 521 20.49 -22.43 25.88
N VAL A 522 20.25 -21.15 26.09
CA VAL A 522 19.01 -20.48 25.69
C VAL A 522 19.29 -19.21 24.90
N ILE A 523 18.61 -19.04 23.78
CA ILE A 523 18.45 -17.74 23.10
C ILE A 523 17.09 -17.19 23.49
N ILE A 524 17.10 -16.04 24.16
CA ILE A 524 15.89 -15.31 24.54
C ILE A 524 15.64 -14.29 23.43
N ASP A 525 14.69 -14.56 22.54
CA ASP A 525 14.30 -13.61 21.49
C ASP A 525 13.18 -12.69 21.97
N VAL A 526 13.50 -11.40 22.12
CA VAL A 526 12.56 -10.40 22.65
C VAL A 526 11.79 -9.76 21.49
N LYS A 527 10.50 -10.07 21.40
CA LYS A 527 9.59 -9.57 20.36
C LYS A 527 8.93 -8.22 20.69
N ASP A 528 9.04 -7.77 21.93
CA ASP A 528 8.45 -6.51 22.37
C ASP A 528 9.47 -5.34 22.29
N PRO A 529 9.16 -4.23 21.58
CA PRO A 529 10.08 -3.12 21.39
C PRO A 529 10.19 -2.17 22.61
N THR A 530 9.39 -2.37 23.66
CA THR A 530 9.31 -1.44 24.79
C THR A 530 10.52 -1.56 25.72
N LEU A 531 10.90 -0.45 26.37
CA LEU A 531 11.96 -0.48 27.39
C LEU A 531 11.58 -1.35 28.59
N GLN A 532 10.27 -1.55 28.84
CA GLN A 532 9.76 -2.46 29.85
C GLN A 532 10.18 -3.91 29.55
N ALA A 533 10.18 -4.33 28.29
CA ALA A 533 10.65 -5.66 27.90
C ALA A 533 12.12 -5.86 28.25
N ALA A 534 12.96 -4.86 27.99
CA ALA A 534 14.37 -4.89 28.39
C ALA A 534 14.53 -4.91 29.93
N ASP A 535 13.72 -4.16 30.67
CA ASP A 535 13.75 -4.17 32.14
C ASP A 535 13.34 -5.52 32.72
N VAL A 536 12.36 -6.19 32.12
CA VAL A 536 11.95 -7.54 32.53
C VAL A 536 13.06 -8.55 32.24
N VAL A 537 13.72 -8.48 31.09
CA VAL A 537 14.88 -9.32 30.77
C VAL A 537 16.03 -9.08 31.74
N LEU A 538 16.35 -7.82 32.06
CA LEU A 538 17.35 -7.47 33.07
C LEU A 538 16.99 -8.03 34.45
N GLU A 539 15.73 -7.96 34.84
CA GLU A 539 15.24 -8.55 36.09
C GLU A 539 15.38 -10.08 36.08
N MET A 540 15.16 -10.74 34.95
CA MET A 540 15.45 -12.18 34.79
C MET A 540 16.94 -12.46 35.02
N PHE A 541 17.85 -11.74 34.37
CA PHE A 541 19.30 -11.94 34.60
C PHE A 541 19.75 -11.69 36.05
N LYS A 542 19.02 -10.84 36.80
CA LYS A 542 19.28 -10.57 38.23
C LYS A 542 18.71 -11.64 39.15
N THR A 543 17.51 -12.12 38.85
CA THR A 543 16.76 -13.05 39.73
C THR A 543 17.10 -14.51 39.47
N ILE A 544 17.55 -14.85 38.26
CA ILE A 544 17.81 -16.22 37.81
C ILE A 544 19.30 -16.57 37.99
N PRO A 545 19.66 -17.48 38.93
CA PRO A 545 21.06 -17.83 39.16
C PRO A 545 21.73 -18.42 37.91
N ASN A 546 22.94 -17.94 37.61
CA ASN A 546 23.79 -18.40 36.50
C ASN A 546 23.20 -18.23 35.09
N LEU A 547 22.13 -17.45 34.91
CA LEU A 547 21.53 -17.23 33.59
C LEU A 547 22.51 -16.59 32.60
N HIS A 548 23.36 -15.68 33.08
CA HIS A 548 24.41 -15.02 32.29
C HIS A 548 25.47 -15.98 31.73
N HIS A 549 25.54 -17.23 32.20
CA HIS A 549 26.42 -18.27 31.64
C HIS A 549 25.68 -19.21 30.67
N HIS A 550 24.36 -19.12 30.57
CA HIS A 550 23.54 -20.07 29.84
C HIS A 550 22.62 -19.42 28.81
N ALA A 551 22.41 -18.11 28.86
CA ALA A 551 21.50 -17.41 27.98
C ALA A 551 22.14 -16.24 27.25
N MET A 552 21.74 -16.07 25.99
CA MET A 552 21.95 -14.85 25.21
C MET A 552 20.61 -14.19 24.92
N VAL A 553 20.64 -12.88 24.68
CA VAL A 553 19.45 -12.12 24.28
C VAL A 553 19.59 -11.74 22.82
N SER A 554 18.56 -12.03 22.02
CA SER A 554 18.38 -11.51 20.67
C SER A 554 17.14 -10.61 20.63
N SER A 555 17.15 -9.66 19.70
CA SER A 555 15.98 -8.85 19.40
C SER A 555 16.21 -8.12 18.07
N PHE A 556 15.13 -7.93 17.31
CA PHE A 556 15.14 -7.04 16.15
C PHE A 556 15.14 -5.55 16.54
N PHE A 557 14.97 -5.22 17.83
CA PHE A 557 14.89 -3.85 18.34
C PHE A 557 16.21 -3.42 19.04
N PRO A 558 17.02 -2.54 18.42
CA PRO A 558 18.34 -2.17 18.94
C PRO A 558 18.32 -1.53 20.34
N ASN A 559 17.23 -0.86 20.70
CA ASN A 559 17.04 -0.27 22.03
C ASN A 559 16.96 -1.32 23.15
N ILE A 560 16.46 -2.53 22.84
CA ILE A 560 16.42 -3.65 23.79
C ILE A 560 17.83 -4.13 24.08
N ILE A 561 18.59 -4.47 23.03
CA ILE A 561 19.97 -4.93 23.16
C ILE A 561 20.83 -3.87 23.87
N TYR A 562 20.67 -2.59 23.51
CA TYR A 562 21.41 -1.53 24.17
C TYR A 562 21.08 -1.42 25.66
N ARG A 563 19.81 -1.47 26.04
CA ARG A 563 19.41 -1.36 27.45
C ARG A 563 19.87 -2.57 28.25
N VAL A 564 19.76 -3.78 27.69
CA VAL A 564 20.25 -5.01 28.35
C VAL A 564 21.78 -4.99 28.49
N CYS A 565 22.53 -4.51 27.49
CA CYS A 565 23.99 -4.44 27.59
C CYS A 565 24.52 -3.36 28.56
N ASN A 566 23.71 -2.38 28.96
CA ASN A 566 24.13 -1.28 29.85
C ASN A 566 23.43 -1.28 31.22
N GLY A 567 22.47 -2.16 31.46
CA GLY A 567 21.71 -2.29 32.71
C GLY A 567 22.14 -3.50 33.52
#